data_AF-D1P0M7-F1
#
_entry.id   AF-D1P0M7-F1
#
_cell.length_a   1.000
_cell.length_b   1.000
_cell.length_c   1.000
_cell.angle_alpha   90.00
_cell.angle_beta   90.00
_cell.angle_gamma   90.00
#
_symmetry.space_group_name_H-M   'P 1'
#
loop_
_entity.id
_entity.type
_entity.pdbx_description
1 polymer ?
#
loop_
_entity_poly.entity_id
_entity_poly.type
_entity_poly.pdbx_seq_one_letter_code
_entity_poly.pdbx_strand_id
1 'polypeptide(L)'
;MIVFFVITLLFLALFLTIQFTYLLDQRKQDYLNQLSNAVVQIQKPLTDSLLSSDLNEAKRLLVSLKTSGIMGNAIVTVDNVTVMNLSFSTPKPIPEWSLPMIGIPVEVTVPLYAYGTMAPLAKPQGYLTLRVDSNRVYRFALNTFALLTTTYLLLALIIAIAMTWCVSRMIVRPLRKMASELQSSQAVNHLETPEYHQDDELGLLAKGYNRQIKRQNSD
;
A
#
# COMPACT_ATOMS: atom_id res chain seq x y z
N MET A 1 -4.57 -29.94 -4.59
CA MET A 1 -4.87 -28.89 -3.58
C MET A 1 -3.62 -28.12 -3.14
N ILE A 2 -2.55 -28.77 -2.70
CA ILE A 2 -1.32 -28.08 -2.21
C ILE A 2 -0.74 -27.10 -3.24
N VAL A 3 -0.61 -27.53 -4.51
CA VAL A 3 -0.07 -26.69 -5.59
C VAL A 3 -0.88 -25.40 -5.77
N PHE A 4 -2.22 -25.48 -5.69
CA PHE A 4 -3.09 -24.30 -5.78
C PHE A 4 -2.87 -23.33 -4.62
N PHE A 5 -2.75 -23.83 -3.40
CA PHE A 5 -2.45 -22.99 -2.23
C PHE A 5 -1.08 -22.31 -2.34
N VAL A 6 -0.06 -23.04 -2.83
CA VAL A 6 1.28 -22.47 -3.02
C VAL A 6 1.25 -21.36 -4.07
N ILE A 7 0.62 -21.60 -5.22
CA ILE A 7 0.51 -20.61 -6.30
C ILE A 7 -0.24 -19.36 -5.79
N THR A 8 -1.41 -19.54 -5.17
CA THR A 8 -2.20 -18.42 -4.65
C THR A 8 -1.47 -17.60 -3.60
N LEU A 9 -0.77 -18.25 -2.67
CA LEU A 9 0.05 -17.57 -1.66
C LEU A 9 1.19 -16.78 -2.32
N LEU A 10 1.85 -17.35 -3.34
CA LEU A 10 2.93 -16.68 -4.06
C LEU A 10 2.45 -15.44 -4.80
N PHE A 11 1.34 -15.53 -5.52
CA PHE A 11 0.73 -14.37 -6.20
C PHE A 11 0.29 -13.31 -5.20
N LEU A 12 -0.33 -13.70 -4.09
CA LEU A 12 -0.72 -12.76 -3.03
C LEU A 12 0.51 -12.06 -2.42
N ALA A 13 1.57 -12.80 -2.12
CA ALA A 13 2.80 -12.25 -1.56
C ALA A 13 3.48 -11.28 -2.54
N LEU A 14 3.56 -11.64 -3.82
CA LEU A 14 4.12 -10.78 -4.87
C LEU A 14 3.30 -9.50 -4.99
N PHE A 15 1.97 -9.61 -5.04
CA PHE A 15 1.07 -8.47 -5.13
C PHE A 15 1.20 -7.53 -3.92
N LEU A 16 1.22 -8.06 -2.69
CA LEU A 16 1.42 -7.28 -1.48
C LEU A 16 2.77 -6.56 -1.47
N THR A 17 3.83 -7.23 -1.94
CA THR A 17 5.18 -6.66 -1.99
C THR A 17 5.25 -5.47 -2.94
N ILE A 18 4.64 -5.59 -4.14
CA ILE A 18 4.57 -4.50 -5.11
C ILE A 18 3.79 -3.31 -4.53
N GLN A 19 2.59 -3.55 -3.99
CA GLN A 19 1.75 -2.49 -3.40
C GLN A 19 2.46 -1.78 -2.25
N PHE A 20 3.08 -2.55 -1.36
CA PHE A 20 3.82 -2.02 -0.23
C PHE A 20 4.98 -1.12 -0.68
N THR A 21 5.76 -1.57 -1.65
CA THR A 21 6.91 -0.81 -2.18
C THR A 21 6.45 0.47 -2.86
N TYR A 22 5.38 0.41 -3.65
CA TYR A 22 4.79 1.58 -4.31
C TYR A 22 4.32 2.64 -3.31
N LEU A 23 3.55 2.25 -2.28
CA LEU A 23 3.06 3.17 -1.26
C LEU A 23 4.19 3.77 -0.41
N LEU A 24 5.23 2.98 -0.15
CA LEU A 24 6.43 3.50 0.50
C LEU A 24 7.13 4.54 -0.34
N ASP A 25 7.35 4.26 -1.63
CA ASP A 25 8.05 5.18 -2.51
C ASP A 25 7.25 6.48 -2.71
N GLN A 26 5.94 6.37 -2.96
CA GLN A 26 5.04 7.52 -3.01
C GLN A 26 5.18 8.39 -1.75
N ARG A 27 5.18 7.76 -0.57
CA ARG A 27 5.27 8.52 0.68
C ARG A 27 6.63 9.19 0.87
N LYS A 28 7.73 8.56 0.43
CA LYS A 28 9.05 9.18 0.45
C LYS A 28 9.10 10.37 -0.48
N GLN A 29 8.61 10.23 -1.70
CA GLN A 29 8.56 11.32 -2.67
C GLN A 29 7.77 12.51 -2.12
N ASP A 30 6.64 12.27 -1.44
CA ASP A 30 5.90 13.34 -0.74
C ASP A 30 6.76 14.05 0.30
N TYR A 31 7.55 13.32 1.10
CA TYR A 31 8.45 13.92 2.08
C TYR A 31 9.58 14.72 1.43
N LEU A 32 10.17 14.21 0.35
CA LEU A 32 11.19 14.91 -0.41
C LEU A 32 10.65 16.21 -1.01
N ASN A 33 9.44 16.17 -1.59
CA ASN A 33 8.77 17.34 -2.16
C ASN A 33 8.44 18.37 -1.07
N GLN A 34 7.91 17.95 0.08
CA GLN A 34 7.64 18.85 1.20
C GLN A 34 8.92 19.49 1.76
N LEU A 35 10.00 18.72 1.91
CA LEU A 35 11.30 19.24 2.34
C LEU A 35 11.86 20.22 1.31
N SER A 36 11.91 19.84 0.04
CA SER A 36 12.42 20.67 -1.06
C SER A 36 11.68 22.01 -1.12
N ASN A 37 10.35 21.99 -1.11
CA ASN A 37 9.53 23.20 -1.11
C ASN A 37 9.80 24.09 0.12
N ALA A 38 9.99 23.48 1.29
CA ALA A 38 10.33 24.23 2.50
C ALA A 38 11.75 24.83 2.42
N VAL A 39 12.72 24.12 1.83
CA VAL A 39 14.09 24.62 1.64
C VAL A 39 14.12 25.81 0.72
N VAL A 40 13.47 25.71 -0.44
CA VAL A 40 13.50 26.77 -1.46
C VAL A 40 13.05 28.11 -0.88
N GLN A 41 12.10 28.09 0.07
CA GLN A 41 11.63 29.29 0.76
C GLN A 41 12.68 29.92 1.69
N ILE A 42 13.50 29.11 2.35
CA ILE A 42 14.51 29.59 3.30
C ILE A 42 15.92 29.71 2.69
N GLN A 43 16.14 29.19 1.48
CA GLN A 43 17.46 29.07 0.89
C GLN A 43 18.16 30.43 0.75
N LYS A 44 17.45 31.45 0.26
CA LYS A 44 17.97 32.82 0.16
C LYS A 44 18.33 33.40 1.54
N PRO A 45 17.39 33.56 2.49
CA PRO A 45 17.74 34.15 3.79
C PRO A 45 18.76 33.32 4.58
N LEU A 46 18.80 31.99 4.39
CA LEU A 46 19.80 31.13 5.02
C LEU A 46 21.20 31.39 4.45
N THR A 47 21.31 31.51 3.13
CA THR A 47 22.59 31.80 2.49
C THR A 47 23.10 33.19 2.92
N ASP A 48 22.21 34.16 2.97
CA ASP A 48 22.53 35.52 3.42
C ASP A 48 23.07 35.54 4.85
N SER A 49 22.42 34.80 5.75
CA SER A 49 22.83 34.70 7.16
C SER A 49 24.15 33.95 7.32
N LEU A 50 24.41 32.92 6.50
CA LEU A 50 25.68 32.20 6.53
C LEU A 50 26.84 33.06 6.01
N LEU A 51 26.61 33.85 4.96
CA LEU A 51 27.62 34.76 4.38
C LEU A 51 27.91 35.94 5.29
N SER A 52 26.89 36.48 5.97
CA SER A 52 27.06 37.54 6.97
C SER A 52 27.63 37.04 8.30
N SER A 53 27.94 35.74 8.40
CA SER A 53 28.39 35.07 9.64
C SER A 53 27.39 35.16 10.80
N ASP A 54 26.11 35.44 10.52
CA ASP A 54 25.03 35.43 11.52
C ASP A 54 24.49 34.00 11.70
N LEU A 55 25.22 33.23 12.51
CA LEU A 55 24.85 31.85 12.84
C LEU A 55 23.56 31.75 13.67
N ASN A 56 23.18 32.81 14.38
CA ASN A 56 21.96 32.82 15.17
C ASN A 56 20.71 32.93 14.29
N GLU A 57 20.74 33.81 13.29
CA GLU A 57 19.63 33.92 12.33
C GLU A 57 19.54 32.66 11.45
N ALA A 58 20.69 32.10 11.03
CA ALA A 58 20.73 30.82 10.32
C ALA A 58 20.08 29.68 11.13
N LYS A 59 20.38 29.60 12.43
CA LYS A 59 19.73 28.65 13.34
C LYS A 59 18.22 28.90 13.45
N ARG A 60 17.79 30.16 13.54
CA ARG A 60 16.36 30.52 13.63
C ARG A 60 15.59 30.09 12.38
N LEU A 61 16.19 30.25 11.19
CA LEU A 61 15.64 29.79 9.92
C LEU A 61 15.56 28.27 9.82
N LEU A 62 16.57 27.54 10.32
CA LEU A 62 16.50 26.08 10.36
C LEU A 62 15.49 25.56 11.39
N VAL A 63 15.32 26.26 12.52
CA VAL A 63 14.28 25.93 13.50
C VAL A 63 12.89 26.22 12.94
N SER A 64 12.70 27.24 12.11
CA SER A 64 11.39 27.50 11.48
C SER A 64 10.97 26.37 10.53
N LEU A 65 11.92 25.69 9.87
CA LEU A 65 11.66 24.49 9.07
C LEU A 65 11.16 23.30 9.87
N LYS A 66 11.51 23.19 11.16
CA LYS A 66 10.99 22.16 12.07
C LYS A 66 9.46 22.18 12.12
N THR A 67 8.83 23.34 11.92
CA THR A 67 7.36 23.51 11.95
C THR A 67 6.65 22.64 10.91
N SER A 68 7.35 22.17 9.87
CA SER A 68 6.83 21.17 8.91
C SER A 68 6.57 19.79 9.54
N GLY A 69 7.11 19.50 10.73
CA GLY A 69 6.88 18.28 11.51
C GLY A 69 7.46 16.99 10.91
N ILE A 70 8.03 17.04 9.70
CA ILE A 70 8.62 15.89 8.98
C ILE A 70 10.14 15.79 9.17
N MET A 71 10.78 16.87 9.60
CA MET A 71 12.23 16.97 9.67
C MET A 71 12.79 16.26 10.91
N GLY A 72 13.74 15.36 10.66
CA GLY A 72 14.53 14.68 11.69
C GLY A 72 15.75 15.51 12.07
N ASN A 73 16.61 15.80 11.08
CA ASN A 73 17.87 16.55 11.26
C ASN A 73 18.09 17.55 10.11
N ALA A 74 18.79 18.65 10.40
CA ALA A 74 19.32 19.58 9.41
C ALA A 74 20.83 19.72 9.58
N ILE A 75 21.58 19.49 8.51
CA ILE A 75 23.04 19.52 8.49
C ILE A 75 23.48 20.54 7.46
N VAL A 76 24.31 21.51 7.85
CA VAL A 76 24.93 22.50 6.96
C VAL A 76 26.40 22.16 6.83
N THR A 77 26.87 21.94 5.61
CA THR A 77 28.28 21.72 5.28
C THR A 77 28.81 22.87 4.42
N VAL A 78 29.99 23.39 4.73
CA VAL A 78 30.70 24.42 3.95
C VAL A 78 32.10 23.89 3.73
N ASP A 79 32.57 23.85 2.48
CA ASP A 79 33.85 23.22 2.11
C ASP A 79 34.08 21.83 2.73
N ASN A 80 33.02 21.00 2.73
CA ASN A 80 33.01 19.64 3.27
C ASN A 80 33.21 19.54 4.80
N VAL A 81 33.21 20.66 5.52
CA VAL A 81 33.21 20.73 6.98
C VAL A 81 31.79 20.98 7.46
N THR A 82 31.34 20.23 8.47
CA THR A 82 30.02 20.43 9.06
C THR A 82 30.04 21.67 9.95
N VAL A 83 29.31 22.71 9.55
CA VAL A 83 29.24 23.99 10.27
C VAL A 83 28.07 23.98 11.27
N MET A 84 26.99 23.26 10.95
CA MET A 84 25.82 23.20 11.82
C MET A 84 25.13 21.84 11.71
N ASN A 85 24.77 21.25 12.85
CA ASN A 85 23.93 20.06 12.94
C ASN A 85 22.83 20.32 13.97
N LEU A 86 21.59 20.35 13.50
CA LEU A 86 20.41 20.51 14.34
C LEU A 86 19.60 19.22 14.28
N SER A 87 19.51 18.55 15.41
CA SER A 87 18.64 17.39 15.59
C SER A 87 17.32 17.81 16.20
N PHE A 88 16.22 17.51 15.52
CA PHE A 88 14.87 17.89 15.93
C PHE A 88 14.06 16.71 16.49
N SER A 89 14.54 15.48 16.26
CA SER A 89 13.91 14.24 16.70
C SER A 89 14.81 13.43 17.62
N THR A 90 14.23 12.77 18.62
CA THR A 90 14.95 11.84 19.50
C THR A 90 15.31 10.57 18.70
N PRO A 91 16.59 10.15 18.66
CA PRO A 91 16.98 8.90 18.05
C PRO A 91 16.24 7.74 18.72
N LYS A 92 15.47 6.99 17.93
CA LYS A 92 14.87 5.73 18.39
C LYS A 92 15.59 4.57 17.71
N PRO A 93 15.83 3.46 18.42
CA PRO A 93 16.44 2.29 17.82
C PRO A 93 15.48 1.72 16.78
N ILE A 94 15.94 1.70 15.54
CA ILE A 94 15.26 1.04 14.42
C ILE A 94 16.11 -0.18 14.06
N PRO A 95 15.52 -1.35 13.79
CA PRO A 95 16.28 -2.53 13.40
C PRO A 95 17.10 -2.28 12.13
N GLU A 96 18.38 -2.62 12.14
CA GLU A 96 19.30 -2.31 11.02
C GLU A 96 18.89 -2.96 9.70
N TRP A 97 18.31 -4.16 9.74
CA TRP A 97 17.81 -4.85 8.55
C TRP A 97 16.74 -4.05 7.80
N SER A 98 16.02 -3.16 8.50
CA SER A 98 14.92 -2.39 7.90
C SER A 98 15.40 -1.13 7.16
N LEU A 99 16.62 -0.68 7.41
CA LEU A 99 17.22 0.48 6.74
C LEU A 99 17.34 0.27 5.21
N PRO A 100 17.99 -0.81 4.71
CA PRO A 100 18.08 -1.06 3.27
C PRO A 100 16.73 -1.43 2.65
N MET A 101 15.87 -2.16 3.39
CA MET A 101 14.58 -2.61 2.88
C MET A 101 13.60 -1.44 2.69
N ILE A 102 13.58 -0.48 3.62
CA ILE A 102 12.68 0.67 3.58
C ILE A 102 13.33 1.84 2.85
N GLY A 103 14.65 1.86 2.62
CA GLY A 103 15.35 2.97 1.96
C GLY A 103 15.43 4.22 2.85
N ILE A 104 15.90 4.02 4.08
CA ILE A 104 16.19 5.06 5.08
C ILE A 104 17.72 5.25 5.10
N PRO A 105 18.26 6.49 5.24
CA PRO A 105 17.55 7.74 5.46
C PRO A 105 17.01 8.38 4.18
N VAL A 106 15.88 9.08 4.32
CA VAL A 106 15.32 9.93 3.26
C VAL A 106 15.88 11.33 3.47
N GLU A 107 16.71 11.80 2.55
CA GLU A 107 17.40 13.09 2.66
C GLU A 107 17.36 13.90 1.35
N VAL A 108 17.34 15.22 1.50
CA VAL A 108 17.41 16.20 0.41
C VAL A 108 18.66 17.05 0.65
N THR A 109 19.51 17.17 -0.36
CA THR A 109 20.70 18.03 -0.32
C THR A 109 20.50 19.20 -1.28
N VAL A 110 20.58 20.42 -0.76
CA VAL A 110 20.40 21.65 -1.53
C VAL A 110 21.69 22.47 -1.52
N PRO A 111 22.22 22.90 -2.68
CA PRO A 111 23.41 23.74 -2.73
C PRO A 111 23.11 25.18 -2.26
N LEU A 112 24.08 25.78 -1.59
CA LEU A 112 24.06 27.17 -1.13
C LEU A 112 25.03 27.99 -2.00
N TYR A 113 24.54 29.07 -2.61
CA TYR A 113 25.28 29.92 -3.54
C TYR A 113 25.46 31.33 -2.99
N ALA A 114 26.67 31.88 -3.06
CA ALA A 114 26.91 33.25 -2.64
C ALA A 114 26.24 34.30 -3.53
N TYR A 115 25.97 35.47 -2.94
CA TYR A 115 25.38 36.63 -3.60
C TYR A 115 26.05 36.96 -4.95
N GLY A 116 25.21 37.25 -5.95
CA GLY A 116 25.65 37.80 -7.24
C GLY A 116 25.99 36.79 -8.33
N THR A 117 26.02 35.49 -8.05
CA THR A 117 26.17 34.46 -9.09
C THR A 117 24.88 33.64 -9.24
N MET A 118 23.95 34.17 -10.03
CA MET A 118 22.99 33.30 -10.71
C MET A 118 23.73 32.60 -11.84
N ALA A 119 24.37 31.46 -11.56
CA ALA A 119 24.96 30.66 -12.61
C ALA A 119 24.95 29.16 -12.25
N PRO A 120 24.40 28.28 -13.11
CA PRO A 120 24.56 26.83 -13.00
C PRO A 120 26.02 26.35 -13.11
N LEU A 121 27.00 27.27 -13.24
CA LEU A 121 28.43 27.01 -13.43
C LEU A 121 29.30 27.42 -12.22
N ALA A 122 28.74 28.08 -11.20
CA ALA A 122 29.51 28.52 -10.02
C ALA A 122 29.60 27.39 -8.98
N LYS A 123 30.81 27.17 -8.42
CA LYS A 123 31.03 26.16 -7.38
C LYS A 123 30.20 26.54 -6.14
N PRO A 124 29.30 25.65 -5.64
CA PRO A 124 28.53 25.92 -4.44
C PRO A 124 29.47 26.05 -3.24
N GLN A 125 29.22 27.04 -2.37
CA GLN A 125 30.06 27.29 -1.20
C GLN A 125 29.71 26.35 -0.04
N GLY A 126 28.48 25.83 -0.02
CA GLY A 126 28.05 24.84 0.96
C GLY A 126 26.83 24.04 0.50
N TYR A 127 26.46 23.06 1.31
CA TYR A 127 25.27 22.23 1.13
C TYR A 127 24.44 22.21 2.40
N LEU A 128 23.12 22.29 2.24
CA LEU A 128 22.16 22.01 3.29
C LEU A 128 21.58 20.61 3.03
N THR A 129 21.92 19.66 3.90
CA THR A 129 21.34 18.31 3.91
C THR A 129 20.25 18.23 4.96
N LEU A 130 19.02 18.04 4.51
CA LEU A 130 17.87 17.85 5.37
C LEU A 130 17.46 16.38 5.38
N ARG A 131 17.28 15.82 6.56
CA ARG A 131 16.92 14.42 6.75
C ARG A 131 15.55 14.32 7.40
N VAL A 132 14.69 13.46 6.86
CA VAL A 132 13.38 13.12 7.46
C VAL A 132 13.58 12.30 8.74
N ASP A 133 12.67 12.43 9.71
CA ASP A 133 12.66 11.55 10.88
C ASP A 133 12.50 10.07 10.45
N SER A 134 13.56 9.28 10.65
CA SER A 134 13.62 7.87 10.28
C SER A 134 12.58 7.03 11.02
N ASN A 135 12.26 7.37 12.28
CA ASN A 135 11.26 6.65 13.06
C ASN A 135 9.84 6.88 12.50
N ARG A 136 9.58 8.06 11.95
CA ARG A 136 8.30 8.36 11.27
C ARG A 136 8.12 7.52 10.02
N VAL A 137 9.15 7.41 9.19
CA VAL A 137 9.13 6.58 7.97
C VAL A 137 8.95 5.10 8.34
N TYR A 138 9.65 4.63 9.37
CA TYR A 138 9.53 3.26 9.87
C TYR A 138 8.12 2.94 10.38
N ARG A 139 7.52 3.82 11.20
CA ARG A 139 6.14 3.65 11.68
C ARG A 139 5.12 3.67 10.55
N PHE A 140 5.32 4.52 9.56
CA PHE A 140 4.49 4.53 8.35
C PHE A 140 4.59 3.18 7.63
N ALA A 141 5.80 2.65 7.43
CA ALA A 141 6.00 1.35 6.80
C ALA A 141 5.26 0.24 7.55
N LEU A 142 5.43 0.14 8.88
CA LEU A 142 4.74 -0.88 9.68
C LEU A 142 3.22 -0.76 9.61
N ASN A 143 2.69 0.46 9.73
CA ASN A 143 1.25 0.69 9.67
C ASN A 143 0.67 0.37 8.29
N THR A 144 1.36 0.75 7.21
CA THR A 144 0.95 0.43 5.84
C THR A 144 0.96 -1.08 5.60
N PHE A 145 2.00 -1.78 6.06
CA PHE A 145 2.06 -3.24 5.98
C PHE A 145 0.90 -3.89 6.73
N ALA A 146 0.67 -3.50 7.99
CA ALA A 146 -0.43 -4.03 8.80
C ALA A 146 -1.80 -3.76 8.16
N LEU A 147 -2.01 -2.56 7.61
CA LEU A 147 -3.23 -2.19 6.93
C LEU A 147 -3.45 -3.04 5.67
N LEU A 148 -2.44 -3.16 4.79
CA LEU A 148 -2.52 -4.00 3.59
C LEU A 148 -2.84 -5.45 3.96
N THR A 149 -2.08 -6.04 4.88
CA THR A 149 -2.34 -7.43 5.28
C THR A 149 -3.76 -7.61 5.81
N THR A 150 -4.24 -6.70 6.66
CA THR A 150 -5.57 -6.79 7.24
C THR A 150 -6.67 -6.66 6.19
N THR A 151 -6.56 -5.69 5.27
CA THR A 151 -7.58 -5.46 4.25
C THR A 151 -7.68 -6.63 3.26
N TYR A 152 -6.56 -7.21 2.84
CA TYR A 152 -6.57 -8.36 1.93
C TYR A 152 -7.03 -9.66 2.61
N LEU A 153 -6.72 -9.87 3.89
CA LEU A 153 -7.29 -10.99 4.66
C LEU A 153 -8.80 -10.85 4.81
N LEU A 154 -9.29 -9.65 5.11
CA LEU A 154 -10.73 -9.36 5.20
C LEU A 154 -11.43 -9.54 3.84
N LEU A 155 -10.82 -9.08 2.75
CA LEU A 155 -11.32 -9.30 1.40
C LEU A 155 -11.41 -10.80 1.07
N ALA A 156 -10.36 -11.56 1.37
CA ALA A 156 -10.36 -13.02 1.16
C ALA A 156 -11.46 -13.71 1.98
N LEU A 157 -11.68 -13.29 3.23
CA LEU A 157 -12.76 -13.80 4.08
C LEU A 157 -14.14 -13.52 3.48
N ILE A 158 -14.39 -12.30 3.01
CA ILE A 158 -15.66 -11.91 2.37
C ILE A 158 -15.90 -12.76 1.12
N ILE A 159 -14.88 -12.91 0.26
CA ILE A 159 -14.98 -13.73 -0.95
C ILE A 159 -15.27 -15.19 -0.60
N ALA A 160 -14.62 -15.76 0.41
CA ALA A 160 -14.86 -17.13 0.84
C ALA A 160 -16.30 -17.35 1.33
N ILE A 161 -16.83 -16.42 2.14
CA ILE A 161 -18.22 -16.47 2.61
C ILE A 161 -19.19 -16.33 1.44
N ALA A 162 -18.95 -15.36 0.55
CA ALA A 162 -19.78 -15.12 -0.63
C ALA A 162 -19.81 -16.34 -1.56
N MET A 163 -18.65 -16.93 -1.86
CA MET A 163 -18.53 -18.14 -2.68
C MET A 163 -19.23 -19.33 -2.03
N THR A 164 -19.03 -19.56 -0.74
CA THR A 164 -19.69 -20.64 0.00
C THR A 164 -21.20 -20.49 -0.02
N TRP A 165 -21.69 -19.27 0.19
CA TRP A 165 -23.11 -18.96 0.14
C TRP A 165 -23.69 -19.12 -1.26
N CYS A 166 -22.98 -18.61 -2.29
CA CYS A 166 -23.36 -18.73 -3.69
C CYS A 166 -23.49 -20.20 -4.12
N VAL A 167 -22.45 -21.02 -3.88
CA VAL A 167 -22.48 -22.46 -4.20
C VAL A 167 -23.58 -23.18 -3.43
N SER A 168 -23.71 -22.91 -2.13
CA SER A 168 -24.75 -23.53 -1.31
C SER A 168 -26.16 -23.18 -1.82
N ARG A 169 -26.40 -21.91 -2.14
CA ARG A 169 -27.71 -21.40 -2.52
C ARG A 169 -28.08 -21.71 -3.97
N MET A 170 -27.14 -21.61 -4.90
CA MET A 170 -27.36 -21.79 -6.34
C MET A 170 -27.20 -23.24 -6.78
N ILE A 171 -26.34 -24.05 -6.18
CA ILE A 171 -26.11 -25.43 -6.67
C ILE A 171 -26.65 -26.45 -5.68
N VAL A 172 -26.21 -26.39 -4.41
CA VAL A 172 -26.46 -27.48 -3.45
C VAL A 172 -27.94 -27.58 -3.06
N ARG A 173 -28.58 -26.46 -2.71
CA ARG A 173 -30.01 -26.46 -2.31
C ARG A 173 -30.97 -26.96 -3.40
N PRO A 174 -30.92 -26.48 -4.66
CA PRO A 174 -31.82 -26.98 -5.71
C PRO A 174 -31.55 -28.46 -6.03
N LEU A 175 -30.28 -28.86 -6.12
CA LEU A 175 -29.93 -30.27 -6.35
C LEU A 175 -30.45 -31.17 -5.21
N ARG A 176 -30.33 -30.72 -3.96
CA ARG A 176 -30.85 -31.46 -2.79
C ARG A 176 -32.36 -31.60 -2.82
N LYS A 177 -33.09 -30.57 -3.28
CA LYS A 177 -34.55 -30.65 -3.46
C LYS A 177 -34.92 -31.69 -4.51
N MET A 178 -34.30 -31.62 -5.69
CA MET A 178 -34.52 -32.60 -6.77
C MET A 178 -34.22 -34.03 -6.32
N ALA A 179 -33.10 -34.23 -5.61
CA ALA A 179 -32.74 -35.55 -5.07
C ALA A 179 -33.74 -36.04 -4.02
N SER A 180 -34.24 -35.15 -3.16
CA SER A 180 -35.26 -35.50 -2.16
C SER A 180 -36.61 -35.82 -2.78
N GLU A 181 -37.01 -35.11 -3.84
CA GLU A 181 -38.23 -35.40 -4.60
C GLU A 181 -38.14 -36.77 -5.26
N LEU A 182 -37.01 -37.09 -5.90
CA LEU A 182 -36.80 -38.41 -6.49
C LEU A 182 -36.74 -39.55 -5.47
N GLN A 183 -36.31 -39.27 -4.23
CA GLN A 183 -36.19 -40.27 -3.18
C GLN A 183 -37.52 -40.55 -2.47
N SER A 184 -38.48 -39.62 -2.45
CA SER A 184 -39.78 -39.89 -1.84
C SER A 184 -40.54 -40.92 -2.68
N SER A 185 -40.92 -42.04 -2.08
CA SER A 185 -41.41 -43.28 -2.72
C SER A 185 -42.72 -43.17 -3.52
N GLN A 186 -43.20 -41.97 -3.84
CA GLN A 186 -44.31 -41.75 -4.76
C GLN A 186 -43.77 -41.61 -6.19
N ALA A 187 -44.49 -42.13 -7.18
CA ALA A 187 -44.15 -41.93 -8.58
C ALA A 187 -44.18 -40.42 -8.89
N VAL A 188 -43.01 -39.78 -8.88
CA VAL A 188 -42.88 -38.36 -9.21
C VAL A 188 -43.06 -38.21 -10.71
N ASN A 189 -44.25 -37.74 -11.09
CA ASN A 189 -44.63 -37.53 -12.49
C ASN A 189 -43.92 -36.33 -13.13
N HIS A 190 -43.41 -35.40 -12.31
CA HIS A 190 -42.76 -34.19 -12.77
C HIS A 190 -41.81 -33.63 -11.70
N LEU A 191 -40.56 -33.34 -12.08
CA LEU A 191 -39.60 -32.56 -11.30
C LEU A 191 -39.78 -31.07 -11.61
N GLU A 192 -40.02 -30.29 -10.56
CA GLU A 192 -40.08 -28.83 -10.65
C GLU A 192 -38.68 -28.23 -10.59
N THR A 193 -38.36 -27.35 -11.55
CA THR A 193 -37.11 -26.58 -11.54
C THR A 193 -37.37 -25.11 -11.23
N PRO A 194 -36.55 -24.48 -10.38
CA PRO A 194 -36.58 -23.05 -10.21
C PRO A 194 -36.36 -22.32 -11.55
N GLU A 195 -37.03 -21.20 -11.75
CA GLU A 195 -37.01 -20.42 -13.01
C GLU A 195 -35.59 -20.03 -13.44
N TYR A 196 -34.72 -19.69 -12.48
CA TYR A 196 -33.32 -19.32 -12.74
C TYR A 196 -32.42 -20.49 -13.19
N HIS A 197 -32.90 -21.73 -13.13
CA HIS A 197 -32.20 -22.93 -13.60
C HIS A 197 -32.83 -23.52 -14.86
N GLN A 198 -33.79 -22.85 -15.52
CA GLN A 198 -34.48 -23.48 -16.65
C GLN A 198 -33.56 -23.81 -17.83
N ASP A 199 -32.52 -23.01 -18.05
CA ASP A 199 -31.64 -23.09 -19.22
C ASP A 199 -30.19 -23.49 -18.88
N ASP A 200 -29.94 -23.92 -17.65
CA ASP A 200 -28.64 -24.46 -17.26
C ASP A 200 -28.65 -25.99 -17.14
N GLU A 201 -27.50 -26.56 -16.80
CA GLU A 201 -27.32 -28.02 -16.70
C GLU A 201 -28.32 -28.67 -15.72
N LEU A 202 -28.71 -27.98 -14.64
CA LEU A 202 -29.71 -28.50 -13.70
C LEU A 202 -31.11 -28.51 -14.32
N GLY A 203 -31.45 -27.49 -15.11
CA GLY A 203 -32.69 -27.46 -15.90
C GLY A 203 -32.75 -28.54 -16.95
N LEU A 204 -31.65 -28.77 -17.67
CA LEU A 204 -31.55 -29.82 -18.68
C LEU A 204 -31.75 -31.20 -18.07
N LEU A 205 -31.17 -31.46 -16.90
CA LEU A 205 -31.34 -32.73 -16.18
C LEU A 205 -32.82 -32.98 -15.82
N ALA A 206 -33.51 -31.99 -15.24
CA ALA A 206 -34.91 -32.14 -14.88
C ALA A 206 -35.83 -32.27 -16.10
N LYS A 207 -35.61 -31.47 -17.15
CA LYS A 207 -36.34 -31.59 -18.43
C LYS A 207 -36.13 -32.97 -19.06
N GLY A 208 -34.91 -33.51 -18.98
CA GLY A 208 -34.56 -34.86 -19.43
C GLY A 208 -35.35 -35.95 -18.70
N TYR A 209 -35.36 -35.89 -17.36
CA TYR A 209 -36.14 -36.82 -16.53
C TYR A 209 -37.64 -36.74 -16.85
N ASN A 210 -38.21 -35.53 -16.89
CA ASN A 210 -39.63 -35.32 -17.17
C ASN A 210 -40.05 -35.88 -18.53
N ARG A 211 -39.18 -35.77 -19.55
CA ARG A 211 -39.41 -36.36 -20.87
C ARG A 211 -39.42 -37.90 -20.82
N GLN A 212 -38.56 -38.51 -20.01
CA GLN A 212 -38.51 -39.96 -19.86
C GLN A 212 -39.76 -40.51 -19.18
N ILE A 213 -40.21 -39.89 -18.08
CA ILE A 213 -41.47 -40.27 -17.41
C ILE A 213 -42.67 -40.09 -18.34
N LYS A 214 -42.72 -38.99 -19.10
CA LYS A 214 -43.81 -38.77 -20.07
C LYS A 214 -43.87 -39.88 -21.13
N ARG A 215 -42.73 -40.38 -21.60
CA ARG A 215 -42.68 -41.51 -22.53
C ARG A 215 -43.18 -42.79 -21.87
N GLN A 216 -42.72 -43.09 -20.66
CA GLN A 216 -43.13 -44.28 -19.91
C GLN A 216 -44.64 -44.30 -19.60
N ASN A 217 -45.27 -43.14 -19.43
CA ASN A 217 -46.71 -43.02 -19.21
C ASN A 217 -47.55 -42.99 -20.50
N SER A 218 -46.93 -42.95 -21.68
CA SER A 218 -47.62 -42.92 -22.99
C SER A 218 -47.61 -44.27 -23.72
N ASP A 219 -46.85 -45.24 -23.23
CA ASP A 219 -46.82 -46.65 -23.67
C ASP A 219 -47.71 -47.50 -22.73
#